data_AF-A0A521Y7Q4-F1
#
_entry.id   AF-A0A521Y7Q4-F1
#
_cell.length_a   1.000
_cell.length_b   1.000
_cell.length_c   1.000
_cell.angle_alpha   90.00
_cell.angle_beta   90.00
_cell.angle_gamma   90.00
#
_symmetry.space_group_name_H-M   'P 1'
#
loop_
_entity.id
_entity.type
_entity.pdbx_description
1 polymer ?
#
loop_
_entity_poly.entity_id
_entity_poly.type
_entity_poly.pdbx_seq_one_letter_code
_entity_poly.pdbx_strand_id
1 'polypeptide(L)'
;MLFRRLQTVPRALVLAVLALGVLLATPHDRVAAHAALAASDPADGAVVPLPPARVTLTFTEPVDARLSSIEVTTTEGRRVDRDDLAVQEGGRRATVSLAPLERGTYIVDWKNVSTVDGHPLSGRFAFHVSERSSDALVSKGAPTFPSRLEPPARFLLDGGLLILAGTLGVIATAVRPPRRDAVAWEAPLNRLALAAAGLALAGAALQLAAQTSATGAAPMDVLSGRWGTAYVTRVVDVGLAIALILMRRPRLALVPMAVALATLAATSHGMAVRGLAAPAVIADGLHLAAVALWVGGLPAVLLLVWKHRGDRAEIAATLRRFSTLALIAAGV
;
A
#
# COMPACT_ATOMS: atom_id res chain seq x y z
N MET A 1 14.46 52.82 3.87
CA MET A 1 14.92 51.65 3.08
C MET A 1 14.31 50.36 3.63
N LEU A 2 12.97 50.24 3.59
CA LEU A 2 12.24 49.16 4.28
C LEU A 2 11.30 48.36 3.37
N PHE A 3 11.62 48.24 2.07
CA PHE A 3 10.89 47.40 1.13
C PHE A 3 11.85 46.83 0.08
N ARG A 4 12.24 45.55 0.24
CA ARG A 4 12.62 44.59 -0.83
C ARG A 4 13.27 43.33 -0.25
N ARG A 5 12.53 42.56 0.54
CA ARG A 5 12.83 41.14 0.79
C ARG A 5 11.54 40.32 0.84
N LEU A 6 10.66 40.52 -0.15
CA LEU A 6 9.73 39.47 -0.53
C LEU A 6 10.52 38.54 -1.45
N GLN A 7 10.97 37.44 -0.87
CA GLN A 7 11.71 36.38 -1.52
C GLN A 7 10.89 35.92 -2.72
N THR A 8 11.42 36.12 -3.92
CA THR A 8 10.87 35.49 -5.12
C THR A 8 10.90 33.99 -4.88
N VAL A 9 9.73 33.38 -4.75
CA VAL A 9 9.62 31.92 -4.79
C VAL A 9 10.31 31.48 -6.07
N PRO A 10 11.35 30.62 -6.03
CA PRO A 10 12.07 30.25 -7.22
C PRO A 10 11.06 29.65 -8.20
N ARG A 11 11.05 30.13 -9.45
CA ARG A 11 10.11 29.68 -10.49
C ARG A 11 10.03 28.14 -10.60
N ALA A 12 11.14 27.47 -10.30
CA ALA A 12 11.21 26.01 -10.20
C ALA A 12 10.28 25.40 -9.12
N LEU A 13 10.11 26.03 -7.96
CA LEU A 13 9.20 25.56 -6.91
C LEU A 13 7.73 25.73 -7.35
N VAL A 14 7.40 26.85 -8.00
CA VAL A 14 6.05 27.07 -8.53
C VAL A 14 5.72 26.05 -9.63
N LEU A 15 6.65 25.80 -10.54
CA LEU A 15 6.48 24.80 -11.59
C LEU A 15 6.40 23.37 -11.04
N ALA A 16 7.17 23.03 -10.00
CA ALA A 16 7.09 21.73 -9.33
C ALA A 16 5.74 21.53 -8.61
N VAL A 17 5.22 22.57 -7.94
CA VAL A 17 3.90 22.53 -7.28
C VAL A 17 2.77 22.43 -8.31
N LEU A 18 2.87 23.15 -9.43
CA LEU A 18 1.89 23.07 -10.51
C LEU A 18 1.92 21.70 -11.22
N ALA A 19 3.12 21.15 -11.48
CA ALA A 19 3.26 19.81 -12.05
C ALA A 19 2.69 18.73 -11.11
N LEU A 20 2.95 18.84 -9.81
CA LEU A 20 2.35 17.98 -8.80
C LEU A 20 0.83 18.15 -8.74
N GLY A 21 0.33 19.38 -8.84
CA GLY A 21 -1.11 19.66 -8.88
C GLY A 21 -1.83 19.07 -10.10
N VAL A 22 -1.19 19.11 -11.28
CA VAL A 22 -1.71 18.49 -12.50
C VAL A 22 -1.68 16.96 -12.41
N LEU A 23 -0.61 16.38 -11.85
CA LEU A 23 -0.48 14.94 -11.64
C LEU A 23 -1.54 14.40 -10.65
N LEU A 24 -1.89 15.17 -9.62
CA LEU A 24 -2.94 14.82 -8.65
C LEU A 24 -4.36 15.04 -9.18
N ALA A 25 -4.52 15.77 -10.29
CA ALA A 25 -5.82 16.12 -10.87
C ALA A 25 -6.27 15.17 -11.99
N THR A 26 -5.45 14.21 -12.42
CA THR A 26 -5.86 13.22 -13.41
C THR A 26 -6.83 12.22 -12.78
N PRO A 27 -8.03 12.02 -13.35
CA PRO A 27 -8.93 10.96 -12.88
C PRO A 27 -8.24 9.62 -13.07
N HIS A 28 -7.96 8.93 -11.96
CA HIS A 28 -7.49 7.56 -12.00
C HIS A 28 -8.68 6.68 -12.39
N ASP A 29 -8.58 5.97 -13.51
CA ASP A 29 -9.46 4.83 -13.77
C ASP A 29 -9.45 3.93 -12.53
N ARG A 30 -10.60 3.34 -12.20
CA ARG A 30 -10.70 2.36 -11.11
C ARG A 30 -9.93 1.11 -11.51
N VAL A 31 -8.61 1.16 -11.40
CA VAL A 31 -7.75 -0.02 -11.49
C VAL A 31 -8.23 -0.94 -10.36
N ALA A 32 -8.65 -2.15 -10.72
CA ALA A 32 -9.03 -3.18 -9.76
C ALA A 32 -7.77 -3.71 -9.05
N ALA A 33 -7.12 -2.83 -8.29
CA ALA A 33 -6.15 -3.20 -7.28
C ALA A 33 -6.92 -3.91 -6.15
N HIS A 34 -6.28 -4.89 -5.50
CA HIS A 34 -6.85 -5.76 -4.45
C HIS A 34 -7.68 -6.94 -4.98
N ALA A 35 -8.12 -7.80 -4.06
CA ALA A 35 -9.07 -8.90 -4.31
C ALA A 35 -10.51 -8.39 -4.52
N ALA A 36 -10.74 -7.58 -5.54
CA ALA A 36 -12.07 -7.09 -5.91
C ALA A 36 -12.98 -8.24 -6.40
N LEU A 37 -14.28 -8.14 -6.12
CA LEU A 37 -15.28 -9.08 -6.63
C LEU A 37 -15.42 -8.90 -8.15
N ALA A 38 -14.99 -9.91 -8.91
CA ALA A 38 -15.05 -9.91 -10.37
C ALA A 38 -16.38 -10.49 -10.89
N ALA A 39 -16.91 -11.52 -10.23
CA ALA A 39 -18.18 -12.15 -10.59
C ALA A 39 -18.80 -12.87 -9.40
N SER A 40 -20.12 -13.08 -9.44
CA SER A 40 -20.84 -13.91 -8.48
C SER A 40 -21.84 -14.82 -9.18
N ASP A 41 -22.10 -15.97 -8.56
CA ASP A 41 -23.18 -16.89 -8.91
C ASP A 41 -23.94 -17.29 -7.62
N PRO A 42 -25.20 -16.86 -7.44
CA PRO A 42 -25.98 -16.00 -8.33
C PRO A 42 -25.36 -14.61 -8.56
N ALA A 43 -25.64 -14.03 -9.73
CA ALA A 43 -25.18 -12.68 -10.07
C ALA A 43 -25.87 -11.62 -9.19
N ASP A 44 -25.20 -10.49 -8.97
CA ASP A 44 -25.80 -9.33 -8.28
C ASP A 44 -27.11 -8.88 -8.96
N GLY A 45 -28.18 -8.86 -8.17
CA GLY A 45 -29.53 -8.50 -8.59
C GLY A 45 -30.27 -9.60 -9.36
N ALA A 46 -29.69 -10.79 -9.51
CA ALA A 46 -30.30 -11.88 -10.28
C ALA A 46 -31.60 -12.37 -9.64
N VAL A 47 -32.59 -12.66 -10.48
CA VAL A 47 -33.78 -13.44 -10.11
C VAL A 47 -33.59 -14.85 -10.65
N VAL A 48 -33.32 -15.81 -9.78
CA VAL A 48 -33.10 -17.21 -10.15
C VAL A 48 -34.42 -18.00 -10.02
N PRO A 49 -34.76 -18.87 -11.00
CA PRO A 49 -36.03 -19.58 -10.98
C PRO A 49 -36.09 -20.66 -9.88
N LEU A 50 -34.93 -21.24 -9.54
CA LEU A 50 -34.79 -22.31 -8.54
C LEU A 50 -33.84 -21.88 -7.41
N PRO A 51 -34.08 -22.34 -6.17
CA PRO A 51 -33.15 -22.18 -5.05
C PRO A 51 -31.74 -22.68 -5.39
N PRO A 52 -30.71 -21.81 -5.37
CA PRO A 52 -29.33 -22.26 -5.54
C PRO A 52 -28.88 -23.05 -4.31
N ALA A 53 -28.06 -24.08 -4.52
CA ALA A 53 -27.48 -24.86 -3.42
C ALA A 53 -26.27 -24.17 -2.76
N ARG A 54 -25.71 -23.15 -3.40
CA ARG A 54 -24.48 -22.46 -2.98
C ARG A 54 -24.44 -21.03 -3.52
N VAL A 55 -23.66 -20.18 -2.88
CA VAL A 55 -23.19 -18.91 -3.45
C VAL A 55 -21.71 -19.05 -3.77
N THR A 56 -21.30 -18.61 -4.96
CA THR A 56 -19.91 -18.60 -5.40
C THR A 56 -19.49 -17.20 -5.81
N LEU A 57 -18.38 -16.73 -5.26
CA LEU A 57 -17.75 -15.45 -5.56
C LEU A 57 -16.41 -15.68 -6.26
N THR A 58 -16.14 -14.93 -7.31
CA THR A 58 -14.86 -14.93 -8.04
C THR A 58 -14.16 -13.60 -7.83
N PHE A 59 -12.91 -13.63 -7.40
CA PHE A 59 -12.09 -12.45 -7.10
C PHE A 59 -10.94 -12.28 -8.10
N THR A 60 -10.49 -11.04 -8.27
CA THR A 60 -9.34 -10.68 -9.12
C THR A 60 -8.01 -11.21 -8.56
N GLU A 61 -7.90 -11.31 -7.23
CA GLU A 61 -6.74 -11.83 -6.51
C GLU A 61 -7.15 -13.00 -5.60
N PRO A 62 -6.22 -13.93 -5.31
CA PRO A 62 -6.50 -15.03 -4.40
C PRO A 62 -6.71 -14.56 -2.95
N VAL A 63 -7.74 -15.08 -2.28
CA VAL A 63 -8.15 -14.68 -0.92
C VAL A 63 -7.73 -15.69 0.14
N ASP A 64 -7.46 -15.21 1.35
CA ASP A 64 -7.15 -16.05 2.51
C ASP A 64 -8.46 -16.54 3.14
N ALA A 65 -8.73 -17.85 3.06
CA ALA A 65 -9.95 -18.44 3.61
C ALA A 65 -10.12 -18.22 5.13
N ARG A 66 -9.02 -18.05 5.88
CA ARG A 66 -9.06 -17.89 7.34
C ARG A 66 -9.44 -16.48 7.77
N LEU A 67 -9.24 -15.52 6.87
CA LEU A 67 -9.48 -14.09 7.11
C LEU A 67 -10.63 -13.54 6.24
N SER A 68 -11.33 -14.41 5.51
CA SER A 68 -12.43 -14.07 4.61
C SER A 68 -13.72 -14.74 5.07
N SER A 69 -14.87 -14.17 4.70
CA SER A 69 -16.20 -14.68 5.04
C SER A 69 -17.20 -14.37 3.93
N ILE A 70 -18.18 -15.26 3.75
CA ILE A 70 -19.38 -15.02 2.96
C ILE A 70 -20.56 -15.38 3.85
N GLU A 71 -21.42 -14.41 4.12
CA GLU A 71 -22.63 -14.57 4.91
C GLU A 71 -23.84 -14.30 4.01
N VAL A 72 -24.81 -15.20 4.05
CA VAL A 72 -26.05 -15.06 3.27
C VAL A 72 -27.22 -15.01 4.24
N THR A 73 -28.01 -13.94 4.16
CA THR A 73 -29.13 -13.67 5.07
C THR A 73 -30.42 -13.41 4.32
N THR A 74 -31.56 -13.63 4.99
CA THR A 74 -32.86 -13.12 4.52
C THR A 74 -33.01 -11.63 4.82
N THR A 75 -34.06 -10.99 4.31
CA THR A 75 -34.40 -9.59 4.61
C THR A 75 -34.66 -9.31 6.09
N GLU A 76 -34.99 -10.35 6.86
CA GLU A 76 -35.20 -10.30 8.32
C GLU A 76 -33.90 -10.52 9.10
N GLY A 77 -32.75 -10.67 8.42
CA GLY A 77 -31.44 -10.88 9.03
C GLY A 77 -31.17 -12.33 9.45
N ARG A 78 -31.99 -13.29 9.04
CA ARG A 78 -31.76 -14.71 9.36
C ARG A 78 -30.70 -15.30 8.44
N ARG A 79 -29.61 -15.82 9.01
CA ARG A 79 -28.54 -16.51 8.28
C ARG A 79 -29.05 -17.81 7.62
N VAL A 80 -28.66 -18.03 6.36
CA VAL A 80 -29.07 -19.20 5.54
C VAL A 80 -27.90 -19.91 4.87
N ASP A 81 -26.67 -19.39 4.97
CA ASP A 81 -25.47 -20.14 4.63
C ASP A 81 -25.03 -21.09 5.76
N ARG A 82 -24.15 -22.04 5.43
CA ARG A 82 -23.65 -23.07 6.35
C ARG A 82 -22.31 -22.76 6.99
N ASP A 83 -21.77 -21.54 6.81
CA ASP A 83 -20.47 -21.13 7.32
C ASP A 83 -19.31 -22.07 6.90
N ASP A 84 -19.43 -22.68 5.72
CA ASP A 84 -18.51 -23.71 5.20
C ASP A 84 -17.62 -23.18 4.07
N LEU A 85 -17.10 -21.96 4.24
CA LEU A 85 -16.31 -21.26 3.21
C LEU A 85 -15.19 -22.16 2.66
N ALA A 86 -15.26 -22.42 1.35
CA ALA A 86 -14.24 -23.15 0.62
C ALA A 86 -13.63 -22.26 -0.47
N VAL A 87 -12.31 -22.22 -0.55
CA VAL A 87 -11.57 -21.52 -1.61
C VAL A 87 -10.95 -22.51 -2.61
N GLN A 88 -11.11 -22.23 -3.89
CA GLN A 88 -10.71 -23.07 -5.02
C GLN A 88 -10.00 -22.24 -6.10
N GLU A 89 -9.54 -22.89 -7.18
CA GLU A 89 -8.90 -22.25 -8.34
C GLU A 89 -7.71 -21.34 -7.96
N GLY A 90 -6.85 -21.86 -7.07
CA GLY A 90 -5.71 -21.11 -6.55
C GLY A 90 -6.09 -19.96 -5.62
N GLY A 91 -7.28 -20.01 -5.02
CA GLY A 91 -7.76 -19.06 -4.01
C GLY A 91 -8.65 -17.95 -4.55
N ARG A 92 -8.97 -17.92 -5.85
CA ARG A 92 -9.78 -16.86 -6.47
C ARG A 92 -11.28 -17.14 -6.47
N ARG A 93 -11.69 -18.40 -6.29
CA ARG A 93 -13.10 -18.78 -6.23
C ARG A 93 -13.44 -19.17 -4.80
N ALA A 94 -14.37 -18.45 -4.18
CA ALA A 94 -14.82 -18.70 -2.82
C ALA A 94 -16.30 -19.12 -2.84
N THR A 95 -16.65 -20.18 -2.12
CA THR A 95 -18.00 -20.76 -2.14
C THR A 95 -18.48 -21.05 -0.73
N VAL A 96 -19.76 -20.77 -0.47
CA VAL A 96 -20.49 -21.24 0.72
C VAL A 96 -21.74 -21.99 0.29
N SER A 97 -22.09 -23.03 1.03
CA SER A 97 -23.29 -23.83 0.78
C SER A 97 -24.49 -23.22 1.50
N LEU A 98 -25.67 -23.35 0.92
CA LEU A 98 -26.92 -22.80 1.45
C LEU A 98 -27.79 -23.90 2.07
N ALA A 99 -28.54 -23.55 3.11
CA ALA A 99 -29.72 -24.30 3.51
C ALA A 99 -30.78 -24.24 2.40
N PRO A 100 -31.79 -25.14 2.38
CA PRO A 100 -32.92 -25.02 1.47
C PRO A 100 -33.56 -23.63 1.57
N LEU A 101 -33.68 -22.95 0.43
CA LEU A 101 -34.18 -21.58 0.36
C LEU A 101 -35.64 -21.58 -0.08
N GLU A 102 -36.44 -20.72 0.57
CA GLU A 102 -37.78 -20.38 0.13
C GLU A 102 -37.72 -19.27 -0.93
N ARG A 103 -38.89 -18.94 -1.51
CA ARG A 103 -39.02 -17.77 -2.39
C ARG A 103 -38.75 -16.50 -1.59
N GLY A 104 -38.03 -15.55 -2.18
CA GLY A 104 -37.74 -14.28 -1.54
C GLY A 104 -36.40 -13.68 -1.92
N THR A 105 -36.01 -12.64 -1.18
CA THR A 105 -34.79 -11.87 -1.39
C THR A 105 -33.74 -12.27 -0.36
N TYR A 106 -32.50 -12.48 -0.85
CA TYR A 106 -31.36 -12.88 -0.04
C TYR A 106 -30.22 -11.87 -0.20
N ILE A 107 -29.61 -11.49 0.91
CA ILE A 107 -28.50 -10.55 0.98
C ILE A 107 -27.22 -11.35 1.17
N VAL A 108 -26.23 -11.08 0.32
CA VAL A 108 -24.89 -11.66 0.41
C VAL A 108 -23.94 -10.58 0.90
N ASP A 109 -23.45 -10.76 2.12
CA ASP A 109 -22.38 -9.98 2.73
C ASP A 109 -21.06 -10.74 2.56
N TRP A 110 -20.02 -10.09 2.05
CA TRP A 110 -18.71 -10.71 1.95
C TRP A 110 -17.61 -9.80 2.49
N LYS A 111 -16.62 -10.44 3.10
CA LYS A 111 -15.34 -9.83 3.50
C LYS A 111 -14.25 -10.73 2.97
N ASN A 112 -13.17 -10.16 2.46
CA ASN A 112 -12.02 -10.93 2.06
C ASN A 112 -10.70 -10.26 2.46
N VAL A 113 -9.62 -11.03 2.42
CA VAL A 113 -8.25 -10.54 2.53
C VAL A 113 -7.44 -11.16 1.40
N SER A 114 -6.77 -10.33 0.58
CA SER A 114 -5.89 -10.83 -0.47
C SER A 114 -4.66 -11.51 0.14
N THR A 115 -4.29 -12.68 -0.40
CA THR A 115 -3.02 -13.35 -0.06
C THR A 115 -1.81 -12.70 -0.75
N VAL A 116 -2.03 -11.77 -1.67
CA VAL A 116 -0.97 -11.06 -2.40
C VAL A 116 -0.59 -9.78 -1.66
N ASP A 117 -1.55 -8.88 -1.46
CA ASP A 117 -1.30 -7.56 -0.91
C ASP A 117 -1.81 -7.36 0.53
N GLY A 118 -2.46 -8.38 1.09
CA GLY A 118 -2.94 -8.41 2.48
C GLY A 118 -4.11 -7.48 2.77
N HIS A 119 -4.66 -6.80 1.77
CA HIS A 119 -5.68 -5.79 2.04
C HIS A 119 -7.07 -6.43 2.22
N PRO A 120 -7.81 -6.01 3.25
CA PRO A 120 -9.19 -6.43 3.43
C PRO A 120 -10.13 -5.60 2.55
N LEU A 121 -11.03 -6.26 1.84
CA LEU A 121 -12.19 -5.61 1.20
C LEU A 121 -13.49 -6.22 1.73
N SER A 122 -14.56 -5.44 1.63
CA SER A 122 -15.91 -5.93 1.88
C SER A 122 -16.89 -5.40 0.84
N GLY A 123 -17.97 -6.14 0.65
CA GLY A 123 -19.06 -5.73 -0.20
C GLY A 123 -20.35 -6.44 0.16
N ARG A 124 -21.43 -5.97 -0.45
CA ARG A 124 -22.78 -6.51 -0.25
C ARG A 124 -23.52 -6.48 -1.57
N PHE A 125 -24.28 -7.52 -1.86
CA PHE A 125 -25.21 -7.57 -2.98
C PHE A 125 -26.44 -8.39 -2.61
N ALA A 126 -27.44 -8.47 -3.48
CA ALA A 126 -28.61 -9.32 -3.28
C ALA A 126 -28.91 -10.20 -4.50
N PHE A 127 -29.58 -11.32 -4.26
CA PHE A 127 -30.23 -12.12 -5.30
C PHE A 127 -31.64 -12.53 -4.84
N HIS A 128 -32.47 -12.98 -5.77
CA HIS A 128 -33.88 -13.27 -5.54
C HIS A 128 -34.23 -14.67 -6.04
N VAL A 129 -35.01 -15.43 -5.28
CA VAL A 129 -35.50 -16.76 -5.67
C VAL A 129 -36.96 -16.65 -6.11
N SER A 130 -37.22 -17.04 -7.35
CA SER A 130 -38.49 -16.97 -8.10
C SER A 130 -39.02 -15.56 -8.37
N GLU A 131 -39.03 -14.67 -7.38
CA GLU A 131 -39.56 -13.31 -7.52
C GLU A 131 -38.81 -12.29 -6.67
N ARG A 132 -38.87 -11.02 -7.10
CA ARG A 132 -38.31 -9.91 -6.33
C ARG A 132 -39.33 -9.52 -5.25
N SER A 133 -39.14 -10.04 -4.04
CA SER A 133 -40.05 -9.78 -2.91
C SER A 133 -39.76 -8.47 -2.16
N SER A 134 -38.59 -7.84 -2.39
CA SER A 134 -38.26 -6.54 -1.79
C SER A 134 -37.48 -5.66 -2.77
N ASP A 135 -37.82 -4.37 -2.77
CA ASP A 135 -37.04 -3.30 -3.40
C ASP A 135 -35.97 -2.72 -2.46
N ALA A 136 -35.62 -3.44 -1.37
CA ALA A 136 -34.53 -3.01 -0.50
C ALA A 136 -33.29 -2.77 -1.36
N LEU A 137 -32.93 -1.49 -1.50
CA LEU A 137 -31.82 -1.04 -2.31
C LEU A 137 -30.55 -1.54 -1.65
N VAL A 138 -30.12 -2.75 -2.01
CA VAL A 138 -28.72 -3.10 -1.85
C VAL A 138 -27.98 -2.23 -2.85
N SER A 139 -27.50 -1.10 -2.33
CA SER A 139 -26.66 -0.14 -3.05
C SER A 139 -25.59 -0.92 -3.81
N LYS A 140 -25.47 -0.66 -5.12
CA LYS A 140 -24.30 -1.01 -5.93
C LYS A 140 -23.10 -0.18 -5.44
N GLY A 141 -22.70 -0.42 -4.21
CA GLY A 141 -21.52 0.16 -3.61
C GLY A 141 -20.30 -0.54 -4.16
N ALA A 142 -19.30 0.23 -4.56
CA ALA A 142 -17.99 -0.34 -4.80
C ALA A 142 -17.48 -1.02 -3.52
N PRO A 143 -16.62 -2.04 -3.63
CA PRO A 143 -15.95 -2.62 -2.47
C PRO A 143 -15.35 -1.52 -1.60
N THR A 144 -15.53 -1.64 -0.29
CA THR A 144 -15.01 -0.69 0.69
C THR A 144 -13.96 -1.34 1.58
N PHE A 145 -13.04 -0.52 2.09
CA PHE A 145 -12.14 -0.94 3.17
C PHE A 145 -12.95 -1.09 4.46
N PRO A 146 -12.89 -2.25 5.14
CA PRO A 146 -13.64 -2.43 6.40
C PRO A 146 -13.16 -1.50 7.52
N SER A 147 -11.89 -1.07 7.48
CA SER A 147 -11.31 -0.13 8.45
C SER A 147 -10.99 1.22 7.82
N ARG A 148 -11.42 2.31 8.47
CA ARG A 148 -11.08 3.69 8.07
C ARG A 148 -9.61 4.04 8.30
N LEU A 149 -8.90 3.22 9.07
CA LEU A 149 -7.48 3.40 9.37
C LEU A 149 -6.57 2.87 8.26
N GLU A 150 -7.07 2.01 7.36
CA GLU A 150 -6.24 1.36 6.34
C GLU A 150 -5.55 2.38 5.40
N PRO A 151 -6.27 3.36 4.80
CA PRO A 151 -5.62 4.33 3.92
C PRO A 151 -4.53 5.20 4.59
N PRO A 152 -4.77 5.83 5.76
CA PRO A 152 -3.72 6.62 6.41
C PRO A 152 -2.57 5.75 6.95
N ALA A 153 -2.84 4.53 7.43
CA ALA A 153 -1.79 3.62 7.87
C ALA A 153 -0.81 3.30 6.74
N ARG A 154 -1.35 3.00 5.55
CA ARG A 154 -0.55 2.75 4.35
C ARG A 154 0.23 3.97 3.91
N PHE A 155 -0.41 5.14 3.89
CA PHE A 155 0.28 6.38 3.52
C PHE A 155 1.49 6.66 4.43
N LEU A 156 1.36 6.40 5.73
CA LEU A 156 2.44 6.54 6.70
C LEU A 156 3.54 5.49 6.50
N LEU A 157 3.18 4.23 6.27
CA LEU A 157 4.13 3.15 6.04
C LEU A 157 4.92 3.37 4.75
N ASP A 158 4.22 3.45 3.61
CA ASP A 158 4.82 3.56 2.28
C ASP A 158 5.59 4.89 2.16
N GLY A 159 5.00 5.99 2.61
CA GLY A 159 5.66 7.30 2.63
C GLY A 159 6.89 7.33 3.53
N GLY A 160 6.82 6.74 4.74
CA GLY A 160 7.95 6.62 5.64
C GLY A 160 9.10 5.80 5.04
N LEU A 161 8.79 4.66 4.41
CA LEU A 161 9.76 3.82 3.72
C LEU A 161 10.43 4.53 2.53
N LEU A 162 9.65 5.21 1.68
CA LEU A 162 10.18 5.95 0.53
C LEU A 162 11.08 7.11 0.96
N ILE A 163 10.69 7.87 2.00
CA ILE A 163 11.51 8.95 2.54
C ILE A 163 12.80 8.41 3.17
N LEU A 164 12.71 7.32 3.95
CA LEU A 164 13.86 6.65 4.56
C LEU A 164 14.84 6.16 3.50
N ALA A 165 14.37 5.37 2.52
CA ALA A 165 15.19 4.82 1.45
C ALA A 165 15.84 5.92 0.59
N GLY A 166 15.07 6.95 0.20
CA GLY A 166 15.58 8.08 -0.56
C GLY A 166 16.65 8.88 0.19
N THR A 167 16.42 9.14 1.48
CA THR A 167 17.40 9.84 2.33
C THR A 167 18.69 9.05 2.46
N LEU A 168 18.61 7.74 2.71
CA LEU A 168 19.77 6.85 2.75
C LEU A 168 20.49 6.76 1.40
N GLY A 169 19.74 6.77 0.29
CA GLY A 169 20.26 6.83 -1.06
C GLY A 169 21.11 8.08 -1.29
N VAL A 170 20.63 9.25 -0.86
CA VAL A 170 21.38 10.51 -0.91
C VAL A 170 22.65 10.44 -0.07
N ILE A 171 22.58 9.92 1.16
CA ILE A 171 23.75 9.75 2.05
C ILE A 171 24.83 8.87 1.38
N ALA A 172 24.42 7.79 0.71
CA ALA A 172 25.34 6.83 0.13
C ALA A 172 25.97 7.31 -1.19
N THR A 173 25.22 8.05 -2.01
CA THR A 173 25.59 8.30 -3.41
C THR A 173 25.97 9.75 -3.70
N ALA A 174 25.30 10.72 -3.07
CA ALA A 174 25.51 12.14 -3.33
C ALA A 174 26.44 12.81 -2.30
N VAL A 175 26.36 12.39 -1.04
CA VAL A 175 27.09 12.99 0.08
C VAL A 175 28.51 12.42 0.18
N ARG A 176 29.51 13.28 -0.06
CA ARG A 176 30.94 12.99 0.17
C ARG A 176 31.55 14.11 1.01
N PRO A 177 31.37 14.08 2.34
CA PRO A 177 31.75 15.20 3.19
C PRO A 177 33.28 15.27 3.37
N PRO A 178 33.83 16.45 3.70
CA PRO A 178 35.21 16.57 4.16
C PRO A 178 35.47 15.63 5.34
N ARG A 179 36.59 14.89 5.33
CA ARG A 179 36.87 13.82 6.32
C ARG A 179 36.74 14.25 7.79
N ARG A 180 36.91 15.54 8.11
CA ARG A 180 36.83 16.08 9.48
C ARG A 180 35.41 16.41 9.95
N ASP A 181 34.47 16.66 9.03
CA ASP A 181 33.12 17.15 9.37
C ASP A 181 31.98 16.19 8.96
N ALA A 182 32.32 14.98 8.51
CA ALA A 182 31.36 14.00 8.00
C ALA A 182 30.14 13.77 8.90
N VAL A 183 30.36 13.69 10.21
CA VAL A 183 29.29 13.48 11.19
C VAL A 183 28.35 14.68 11.26
N ALA A 184 28.88 15.91 11.26
CA ALA A 184 28.07 17.13 11.29
C ALA A 184 27.31 17.34 9.98
N TRP A 185 27.91 16.97 8.85
CA TRP A 185 27.31 17.02 7.53
C TRP A 185 26.11 16.08 7.39
N GLU A 186 26.23 14.84 7.86
CA GLU A 186 25.18 13.81 7.77
C GLU A 186 24.13 13.90 8.88
N ALA A 187 24.42 14.57 10.01
CA ALA A 187 23.51 14.72 11.14
C ALA A 187 22.06 15.13 10.79
N PRO A 188 21.80 16.16 9.95
CA PRO A 188 20.44 16.50 9.57
C PRO A 188 19.74 15.39 8.77
N LEU A 189 20.47 14.69 7.91
CA LEU A 189 19.91 13.57 7.12
C LEU A 189 19.63 12.35 7.98
N ASN A 190 20.51 12.02 8.92
CA ASN A 190 20.27 10.93 9.87
C ASN A 190 19.02 11.19 10.72
N ARG A 191 18.77 12.44 11.13
CA ARG A 191 17.53 12.82 11.83
C ARG A 191 16.29 12.69 10.95
N LEU A 192 16.37 13.10 9.69
CA LEU A 192 15.29 12.93 8.72
C LEU A 192 14.99 11.43 8.49
N ALA A 193 16.03 10.62 8.32
CA ALA A 193 15.92 9.16 8.16
C ALA A 193 15.28 8.51 9.40
N LEU A 194 15.70 8.87 10.61
CA LEU A 194 15.09 8.35 11.85
C LEU A 194 13.63 8.79 12.01
N ALA A 195 13.29 10.02 11.64
CA ALA A 195 11.90 10.48 11.65
C ALA A 195 11.05 9.70 10.64
N ALA A 196 11.57 9.47 9.43
CA ALA A 196 10.91 8.68 8.39
C ALA A 196 10.74 7.20 8.82
N ALA A 197 11.75 6.62 9.47
CA ALA A 197 11.66 5.29 10.06
C ALA A 197 10.58 5.22 11.16
N GLY A 198 10.48 6.25 12.01
CA GLY A 198 9.40 6.37 13.00
C GLY A 198 8.02 6.43 12.37
N LEU A 199 7.85 7.20 11.28
CA LEU A 199 6.60 7.25 10.51
C LEU A 199 6.26 5.88 9.90
N ALA A 200 7.27 5.18 9.34
CA ALA A 200 7.08 3.85 8.77
C ALA A 200 6.62 2.85 9.83
N LEU A 201 7.24 2.84 11.02
CA LEU A 201 6.84 1.96 12.12
C LEU A 201 5.46 2.31 12.68
N ALA A 202 5.12 3.59 12.79
CA ALA A 202 3.78 4.02 13.20
C ALA A 202 2.72 3.59 12.18
N GLY A 203 3.00 3.75 10.88
CA GLY A 203 2.16 3.27 9.79
C GLY A 203 1.98 1.75 9.83
N ALA A 204 3.07 1.00 10.03
CA ALA A 204 3.03 -0.45 10.18
C ALA A 204 2.15 -0.88 11.36
N ALA A 205 2.30 -0.24 12.53
CA ALA A 205 1.49 -0.55 13.71
C ALA A 205 0.00 -0.24 13.48
N LEU A 206 -0.31 0.91 12.86
CA LEU A 206 -1.68 1.26 12.48
C LEU A 206 -2.27 0.29 11.46
N GLN A 207 -1.47 -0.21 10.51
CA GLN A 207 -1.92 -1.16 9.51
C GLN A 207 -2.28 -2.50 10.15
N LEU A 208 -1.46 -3.00 11.07
CA LEU A 208 -1.78 -4.23 11.80
C LEU A 208 -3.05 -4.06 12.66
N ALA A 209 -3.21 -2.91 13.32
CA ALA A 209 -4.43 -2.60 14.07
C ALA A 209 -5.66 -2.51 13.14
N ALA A 210 -5.50 -1.89 11.96
CA ALA A 210 -6.56 -1.79 10.97
C ALA A 210 -7.00 -3.18 10.46
N GLN A 211 -6.05 -4.06 10.15
CA GLN A 211 -6.35 -5.41 9.67
C GLN A 211 -6.97 -6.32 10.74
N THR A 212 -6.46 -6.30 11.96
CA THR A 212 -7.06 -7.04 13.08
C THR A 212 -8.50 -6.55 13.35
N SER A 213 -8.74 -5.24 13.29
CA SER A 213 -10.09 -4.68 13.42
C SER A 213 -11.02 -5.06 12.26
N ALA A 214 -10.49 -5.14 11.03
CA ALA A 214 -11.27 -5.46 9.83
C ALA A 214 -11.69 -6.94 9.78
N THR A 215 -10.80 -7.83 10.19
CA THR A 215 -10.97 -9.28 10.12
C THR A 215 -11.54 -9.88 11.40
N GLY A 216 -11.37 -9.22 12.55
CA GLY A 216 -11.64 -9.78 13.87
C GLY A 216 -10.63 -10.85 14.30
N ALA A 217 -9.60 -11.12 13.49
CA ALA A 217 -8.59 -12.12 13.77
C ALA A 217 -7.51 -11.61 14.74
N ALA A 218 -6.83 -12.54 15.43
CA ALA A 218 -5.71 -12.17 16.28
C ALA A 218 -4.54 -11.66 15.43
N PRO A 219 -3.66 -10.78 15.95
CA PRO A 219 -2.50 -10.29 15.20
C PRO A 219 -1.61 -11.39 14.62
N MET A 220 -1.50 -12.53 15.32
CA MET A 220 -0.70 -13.66 14.85
C MET A 220 -1.29 -14.37 13.63
N ASP A 221 -2.62 -14.40 13.52
CA ASP A 221 -3.29 -14.97 12.35
C ASP A 221 -3.13 -14.05 11.15
N VAL A 222 -3.25 -12.73 11.36
CA VAL A 222 -3.02 -11.70 10.33
C VAL A 222 -1.58 -11.72 9.81
N LEU A 223 -0.60 -11.94 10.70
CA LEU A 223 0.81 -12.01 10.34
C LEU A 223 1.23 -13.36 9.76
N SER A 224 0.30 -14.30 9.60
CA SER A 224 0.58 -15.57 8.95
C SER A 224 0.58 -15.44 7.42
N GLY A 225 1.27 -16.36 6.75
CA GLY A 225 1.33 -16.38 5.29
C GLY A 225 2.28 -15.36 4.67
N ARG A 226 2.15 -15.16 3.36
CA ARG A 226 3.13 -14.42 2.55
C ARG A 226 3.15 -12.93 2.87
N TRP A 227 1.98 -12.31 2.95
CA TRP A 227 1.86 -10.90 3.29
C TRP A 227 2.44 -10.60 4.68
N GLY A 228 2.07 -11.40 5.69
CA GLY A 228 2.59 -11.24 7.04
C GLY A 228 4.10 -11.41 7.14
N THR A 229 4.68 -12.35 6.38
CA THR A 229 6.14 -12.50 6.27
C THR A 229 6.79 -11.25 5.67
N ALA A 230 6.22 -10.67 4.60
CA ALA A 230 6.71 -9.43 4.01
C ALA A 230 6.58 -8.24 4.97
N TYR A 231 5.47 -8.14 5.69
CA TYR A 231 5.24 -7.13 6.72
C TYR A 231 6.32 -7.21 7.82
N VAL A 232 6.53 -8.40 8.41
CA VAL A 232 7.53 -8.60 9.48
C VAL A 232 8.93 -8.27 8.97
N THR A 233 9.26 -8.70 7.74
CA THR A 233 10.55 -8.37 7.11
C THR A 233 10.75 -6.85 7.04
N ARG A 234 9.76 -6.08 6.60
CA ARG A 234 9.86 -4.60 6.55
C ARG A 234 10.05 -3.98 7.93
N VAL A 235 9.33 -4.46 8.95
CA VAL A 235 9.48 -3.95 10.32
C VAL A 235 10.89 -4.22 10.85
N VAL A 236 11.42 -5.42 10.60
CA VAL A 236 12.81 -5.79 10.95
C VAL A 236 13.82 -4.95 10.18
N ASP A 237 13.62 -4.76 8.87
CA ASP A 237 14.51 -3.95 8.03
C ASP A 237 14.56 -2.48 8.48
N VAL A 238 13.42 -1.90 8.85
CA VAL A 238 13.36 -0.55 9.42
C VAL A 238 14.08 -0.50 10.77
N GLY A 239 13.89 -1.51 11.64
CA GLY A 239 14.64 -1.64 12.89
C GLY A 239 16.15 -1.73 12.70
N LEU A 240 16.60 -2.53 11.72
CA LEU A 240 18.01 -2.66 11.36
C LEU A 240 18.56 -1.35 10.78
N ALA A 241 17.79 -0.65 9.94
CA ALA A 241 18.16 0.65 9.42
C ALA A 241 18.34 1.67 10.56
N ILE A 242 17.43 1.72 11.53
CA ILE A 242 17.56 2.57 12.73
C ILE A 242 18.86 2.22 13.48
N ALA A 243 19.10 0.94 13.77
CA ALA A 243 20.31 0.51 14.47
C ALA A 243 21.59 0.95 13.74
N LEU A 244 21.65 0.76 12.42
CA LEU A 244 22.79 1.15 11.59
C LEU A 244 23.00 2.66 11.53
N ILE A 245 21.92 3.46 11.50
CA ILE A 245 22.00 4.93 11.58
C ILE A 245 22.58 5.34 12.94
N LEU A 246 22.09 4.76 14.04
CA LEU A 246 22.57 5.05 15.40
C LEU A 246 24.02 4.62 15.62
N MET A 247 24.45 3.52 14.99
CA MET A 247 25.85 3.06 14.95
C MET A 247 26.75 3.91 14.03
N ARG A 248 26.22 4.98 13.43
CA ARG A 248 26.93 5.84 12.47
C ARG A 248 27.43 5.09 11.23
N ARG A 249 26.68 4.07 10.81
CA ARG A 249 26.88 3.30 9.57
C ARG A 249 25.68 3.41 8.62
N PRO A 250 25.12 4.61 8.35
CA PRO A 250 23.88 4.77 7.60
C PRO A 250 23.96 4.21 6.17
N ARG A 251 25.16 4.17 5.56
CA ARG A 251 25.36 3.58 4.23
C ARG A 251 25.03 2.08 4.18
N LEU A 252 25.25 1.34 5.28
CA LEU A 252 24.91 -0.08 5.35
C LEU A 252 23.38 -0.30 5.44
N ALA A 253 22.62 0.72 5.89
CA ALA A 253 21.16 0.65 5.98
C ALA A 253 20.47 0.62 4.60
N LEU A 254 21.22 0.83 3.51
CA LEU A 254 20.69 0.61 2.16
C LEU A 254 20.37 -0.86 1.87
N VAL A 255 21.06 -1.81 2.50
CA VAL A 255 20.80 -3.23 2.30
C VAL A 255 19.40 -3.61 2.81
N PRO A 256 19.04 -3.38 4.09
CA PRO A 256 17.68 -3.63 4.54
C PRO A 256 16.64 -2.76 3.82
N MET A 257 16.97 -1.53 3.41
CA MET A 257 16.01 -0.75 2.61
C MET A 257 15.77 -1.30 1.21
N ALA A 258 16.79 -1.85 0.55
CA ALA A 258 16.59 -2.53 -0.73
C ALA A 258 15.68 -3.76 -0.56
N VAL A 259 15.86 -4.51 0.54
CA VAL A 259 14.97 -5.64 0.88
C VAL A 259 13.55 -5.16 1.17
N ALA A 260 13.37 -4.11 1.98
CA ALA A 260 12.06 -3.55 2.26
C ALA A 260 11.32 -3.06 1.00
N LEU A 261 12.01 -2.38 0.07
CA LEU A 261 11.42 -1.98 -1.22
C LEU A 261 11.10 -3.19 -2.10
N ALA A 262 11.97 -4.19 -2.12
CA ALA A 262 11.74 -5.43 -2.87
C ALA A 262 10.53 -6.19 -2.32
N THR A 263 10.34 -6.23 -1.00
CA THR A 263 9.13 -6.83 -0.43
C THR A 263 7.90 -6.00 -0.78
N LEU A 264 7.97 -4.67 -0.87
CA LEU A 264 6.85 -3.81 -1.30
C LEU A 264 6.41 -4.11 -2.73
N ALA A 265 7.38 -4.28 -3.64
CA ALA A 265 7.13 -4.78 -5.00
C ALA A 265 6.59 -6.23 -5.00
N ALA A 266 7.09 -7.09 -4.11
CA ALA A 266 6.64 -8.48 -3.99
C ALA A 266 5.28 -8.66 -3.28
N THR A 267 4.63 -7.58 -2.86
CA THR A 267 3.22 -7.56 -2.44
C THR A 267 2.41 -6.51 -3.21
N SER A 268 2.91 -6.09 -4.38
CA SER A 268 2.18 -5.18 -5.28
C SER A 268 1.19 -5.96 -6.15
N HIS A 269 0.38 -5.22 -6.91
CA HIS A 269 -0.49 -5.81 -7.92
C HIS A 269 0.29 -6.56 -9.02
N GLY A 270 1.55 -6.18 -9.28
CA GLY A 270 2.43 -6.87 -10.23
C GLY A 270 2.59 -8.37 -9.91
N MET A 271 2.53 -8.74 -8.63
CA MET A 271 2.58 -10.14 -8.20
C MET A 271 1.32 -10.95 -8.51
N ALA A 272 0.19 -10.29 -8.70
CA ALA A 272 -1.07 -10.95 -9.04
C ALA A 272 -1.19 -11.25 -10.55
N VAL A 273 -0.32 -10.65 -11.38
CA VAL A 273 -0.35 -10.78 -12.85
C VAL A 273 0.09 -12.18 -13.27
N ARG A 274 -0.83 -12.96 -13.87
CA ARG A 274 -0.55 -14.34 -14.31
C ARG A 274 0.49 -14.34 -15.43
N GLY A 275 1.50 -15.20 -15.30
CA GLY A 275 2.54 -15.38 -16.32
C GLY A 275 3.62 -14.27 -16.39
N LEU A 276 3.40 -13.13 -15.75
CA LEU A 276 4.30 -11.96 -15.81
C LEU A 276 4.71 -11.44 -14.42
N ALA A 277 4.46 -12.20 -13.34
CA ALA A 277 4.75 -11.74 -11.98
C ALA A 277 6.21 -11.29 -11.79
N ALA A 278 7.19 -12.08 -12.26
CA ALA A 278 8.61 -11.74 -12.11
C ALA A 278 9.00 -10.41 -12.80
N PRO A 279 8.76 -10.21 -14.11
CA PRO A 279 9.08 -8.93 -14.75
C PRO A 279 8.27 -7.76 -14.19
N ALA A 280 7.00 -7.97 -13.80
CA ALA A 280 6.18 -6.93 -13.17
C ALA A 280 6.75 -6.47 -11.83
N VAL A 281 7.20 -7.39 -10.97
CA VAL A 281 7.82 -7.06 -9.68
C VAL A 281 9.15 -6.35 -9.85
N ILE A 282 9.95 -6.76 -10.84
CA ILE A 282 11.22 -6.10 -11.13
C ILE A 282 10.95 -4.66 -11.58
N ALA A 283 9.98 -4.45 -12.48
CA ALA A 283 9.55 -3.13 -12.90
C ALA A 283 9.04 -2.29 -11.72
N ASP A 284 8.19 -2.86 -10.87
CA ASP A 284 7.68 -2.19 -9.66
C ASP A 284 8.81 -1.84 -8.68
N GLY A 285 9.78 -2.73 -8.49
CA GLY A 285 10.94 -2.49 -7.63
C GLY A 285 11.84 -1.37 -8.15
N LEU A 286 12.10 -1.34 -9.46
CA LEU A 286 12.84 -0.25 -10.11
C LEU A 286 12.07 1.07 -10.00
N HIS A 287 10.76 1.04 -10.26
CA HIS A 287 9.89 2.20 -10.13
C HIS A 287 9.88 2.72 -8.68
N LEU A 288 9.73 1.86 -7.68
CA LEU A 288 9.79 2.25 -6.27
C LEU A 288 11.15 2.83 -5.87
N ALA A 289 12.25 2.30 -6.39
CA ALA A 289 13.58 2.86 -6.16
C ALA A 289 13.70 4.28 -6.78
N ALA A 290 13.17 4.48 -7.98
CA ALA A 290 13.10 5.79 -8.62
C ALA A 290 12.23 6.78 -7.83
N VAL A 291 11.03 6.35 -7.41
CA VAL A 291 10.11 7.14 -6.57
C VAL A 291 10.78 7.49 -5.24
N ALA A 292 11.46 6.54 -4.58
CA ALA A 292 12.17 6.81 -3.32
C ALA A 292 13.26 7.88 -3.50
N LEU A 293 14.02 7.83 -4.60
CA LEU A 293 15.03 8.85 -4.91
C LEU A 293 14.41 10.24 -5.04
N TRP A 294 13.24 10.36 -5.68
CA TRP A 294 12.55 11.64 -5.82
C TRP A 294 11.87 12.09 -4.52
N VAL A 295 10.97 11.26 -3.99
CA VAL A 295 10.13 11.57 -2.81
C VAL A 295 10.97 11.74 -1.55
N GLY A 296 11.96 10.87 -1.33
CA GLY A 296 12.86 10.96 -0.17
C GLY A 296 14.13 11.76 -0.40
N GLY A 297 14.72 11.67 -1.60
CA GLY A 297 15.98 12.33 -1.90
C GLY A 297 15.85 13.84 -2.09
N LEU A 298 14.74 14.34 -2.66
CA LEU A 298 14.56 15.78 -2.85
C LEU A 298 14.48 16.55 -1.51
N PRO A 299 13.66 16.15 -0.51
CA PRO A 299 13.67 16.76 0.81
C PRO A 299 15.06 16.68 1.49
N ALA A 300 15.76 15.55 1.35
CA ALA A 300 17.10 15.37 1.90
C ALA A 300 18.11 16.37 1.32
N VAL A 301 18.12 16.56 0.01
CA VAL A 301 19.01 17.51 -0.65
C VAL A 301 18.65 18.96 -0.31
N LEU A 302 17.36 19.30 -0.27
CA LEU A 302 16.92 20.64 0.16
C LEU A 302 17.32 20.93 1.61
N LEU A 303 17.23 19.93 2.48
CA LEU A 303 17.68 20.03 3.87
C LEU A 303 19.19 20.28 3.97
N LEU A 304 20.01 19.59 3.15
CA LEU A 304 21.44 19.84 3.07
C LEU A 304 21.75 21.26 2.58
N VAL A 305 21.09 21.71 1.50
CA VAL A 305 21.25 23.06 0.96
C VAL A 305 20.95 24.11 2.03
N TRP A 306 19.88 23.91 2.81
CA TRP A 306 19.51 24.83 3.88
C TRP A 306 20.52 24.85 5.02
N LYS A 307 20.96 23.68 5.49
CA LYS A 307 21.87 23.55 6.64
C LYS A 307 23.30 23.96 6.34
N HIS A 308 23.78 23.69 5.13
CA HIS A 308 25.19 23.89 4.75
C HIS A 308 25.39 25.00 3.73
N ARG A 309 24.47 25.96 3.63
CA ARG A 309 24.48 27.05 2.61
C ARG A 309 25.78 27.87 2.53
N GLY A 310 26.64 27.80 3.54
CA GLY A 310 27.98 28.40 3.52
C GLY A 310 28.96 27.67 2.61
N ASP A 311 28.79 26.35 2.43
CA ASP A 311 29.70 25.47 1.71
C ASP A 311 29.27 25.28 0.24
N ARG A 312 29.24 26.39 -0.50
CA ARG A 312 28.68 26.46 -1.86
C ARG A 312 29.27 25.42 -2.83
N ALA A 313 30.57 25.16 -2.75
CA ALA A 313 31.25 24.22 -3.63
C ALA A 313 30.76 22.77 -3.42
N GLU A 314 30.63 22.35 -2.17
CA GLU A 314 30.17 21.00 -1.80
C GLU A 314 28.68 20.82 -2.05
N ILE A 315 27.87 21.85 -1.80
CA ILE A 315 26.46 21.85 -2.19
C ILE A 315 26.33 21.69 -3.71
N ALA A 316 27.08 22.46 -4.50
CA ALA A 316 27.02 22.37 -5.95
C ALA A 316 27.44 20.97 -6.45
N ALA A 317 28.45 20.35 -5.83
CA ALA A 317 28.85 18.98 -6.14
C ALA A 317 27.78 17.94 -5.77
N THR A 318 27.16 18.09 -4.60
CA THR A 318 26.06 17.22 -4.13
C THR A 318 24.85 17.33 -5.05
N LEU A 319 24.46 18.55 -5.42
CA LEU A 319 23.37 18.80 -6.36
C LEU A 319 23.63 18.15 -7.71
N ARG A 320 24.83 18.30 -8.28
CA ARG A 320 25.18 17.64 -9.56
C ARG A 320 25.01 16.12 -9.49
N ARG A 321 25.53 15.48 -8.44
CA ARG A 321 25.42 14.02 -8.28
C ARG A 321 23.96 13.57 -8.14
N PHE A 322 23.19 14.28 -7.31
CA PHE A 322 21.77 13.98 -7.15
C PHE A 322 21.00 14.20 -8.46
N SER A 323 21.22 15.31 -9.17
CA SER A 323 20.56 15.59 -10.44
C SER A 323 20.85 14.53 -11.51
N THR A 324 22.07 13.99 -11.58
CA THR A 324 22.39 12.87 -12.48
C THR A 324 21.57 11.63 -12.12
N LEU A 325 21.51 11.26 -10.84
CA LEU A 325 20.72 10.11 -10.40
C LEU A 325 19.23 10.31 -10.64
N ALA A 326 18.71 11.51 -10.34
CA ALA A 326 17.31 11.87 -10.55
C ALA A 326 16.92 11.83 -12.03
N LEU A 327 17.82 12.23 -12.93
CA LEU A 327 17.61 12.12 -14.37
C LEU A 327 17.56 10.67 -14.85
N ILE A 328 18.44 9.80 -14.34
CA ILE A 328 18.39 8.36 -14.64
C ILE A 328 17.07 7.76 -14.14
N ALA A 329 16.66 8.10 -12.92
CA ALA A 329 15.41 7.64 -12.33
C ALA A 329 14.16 8.14 -13.07
N ALA A 330 14.23 9.27 -13.77
CA ALA A 330 13.13 9.77 -14.60
C ALA A 330 12.90 8.95 -15.88
N GLY A 331 13.85 8.09 -16.25
CA GLY A 331 13.72 7.17 -17.39
C GLY A 331 13.21 5.78 -17.03
N VAL A 332 12.87 5.53 -15.77
CA VAL A 332 12.26 4.30 -15.25
C VAL A 332 10.74 4.43 -15.28
#